data_AF-A0A2N2J4E0-F1
#
_entry.id   AF-A0A2N2J4E0-F1
#
_cell.length_a   1.000
_cell.length_b   1.000
_cell.length_c   1.000
_cell.angle_alpha   90.00
_cell.angle_beta   90.00
_cell.angle_gamma   90.00
#
_symmetry.space_group_name_H-M   'P 1'
#
loop_
_entity.id
_entity.type
_entity.pdbx_description
1 polymer ?
#
loop_
_entity_poly.entity_id
_entity_poly.type
_entity_poly.pdbx_seq_one_letter_code
_entity_poly.pdbx_strand_id
1 'polypeptide(L)'
;MTANQYVLSMVVLTLLVTLFPGKALSVDYTAGKMIFKANCQVCHIIKSDGDYESAYYKQFRPKDFSNSDAWKGVSEKKIKSVLKKGQGVMRPVPLTDEETKALIDYMINDLKK
;
A
#
# COMPACT_ATOMS: atom_id res chain seq x y z
N MET A 1 44.71 11.85 39.40
CA MET A 1 44.69 11.31 38.03
C MET A 1 43.34 10.62 37.79
N THR A 2 42.26 11.37 37.52
CA THR A 2 40.90 10.80 37.37
C THR A 2 40.11 11.38 36.21
N ALA A 3 40.53 12.51 35.64
CA ALA A 3 39.86 13.15 34.50
C ALA A 3 39.92 12.31 33.20
N ASN A 4 40.96 11.47 33.04
CA ASN A 4 41.22 10.76 31.79
C ASN A 4 40.32 9.52 31.57
N GLN A 5 39.79 8.92 32.64
CA GLN A 5 38.94 7.71 32.49
C GLN A 5 37.50 8.06 32.09
N TYR A 6 37.00 9.22 32.48
CA TYR A 6 35.62 9.64 32.18
C TYR A 6 35.48 10.15 30.74
N VAL A 7 36.51 10.79 30.19
CA VAL A 7 36.53 11.22 28.78
C VAL A 7 36.54 10.02 27.85
N LEU A 8 37.31 8.97 28.18
CA LEU A 8 37.34 7.73 27.40
C LEU A 8 35.97 7.02 27.37
N SER A 9 35.24 7.04 28.48
CA SER A 9 33.94 6.37 28.60
C SER A 9 32.80 7.13 27.86
N MET A 10 32.85 8.46 27.82
CA MET A 10 31.88 9.30 27.08
C MET A 10 32.05 9.22 25.56
N VAL A 11 33.29 9.09 25.07
CA VAL A 11 33.59 8.97 23.63
C VAL A 11 33.15 7.61 23.09
N VAL A 12 33.33 6.54 23.87
CA VAL A 12 32.89 5.19 23.46
C VAL A 12 31.37 5.10 23.39
N LEU A 13 30.64 5.76 24.29
CA LEU A 13 29.18 5.74 24.29
C LEU A 13 28.55 6.55 23.14
N THR A 14 29.19 7.64 22.71
CA THR A 14 28.74 8.45 21.56
C THR A 14 29.09 7.83 20.21
N LEU A 15 30.18 7.05 20.13
CA LEU A 15 30.57 6.36 18.89
C LEU A 15 29.69 5.15 18.56
N LEU A 16 29.00 4.56 19.54
CA LEU A 16 28.08 3.43 19.31
C LEU A 16 26.71 3.83 18.72
N VAL A 17 26.30 5.10 18.82
CA VAL A 17 24.97 5.55 18.38
C VAL A 17 24.94 5.88 16.88
N THR A 18 26.07 6.18 16.25
CA THR A 18 26.16 6.56 14.83
C THR A 18 26.28 5.38 13.87
N LEU A 19 26.39 4.14 14.39
CA LEU A 19 26.68 2.93 13.62
C LEU A 19 25.49 1.97 13.45
N PHE A 20 24.28 2.39 13.80
CA PHE A 20 23.07 1.71 13.34
C PHE A 20 22.67 2.30 11.99
N PRO A 21 23.04 1.71 10.84
CA PRO A 21 22.32 1.98 9.61
C PRO A 21 20.90 1.47 9.86
N GLY A 22 20.00 2.40 10.19
CA GLY A 22 18.57 2.12 10.22
C GLY A 22 18.24 1.50 8.87
N LYS A 23 17.99 0.20 8.85
CA LYS A 23 17.43 -0.46 7.69
C LYS A 23 16.09 0.23 7.51
N ALA A 24 16.01 1.15 6.55
CA ALA A 24 14.74 1.67 6.09
C ALA A 24 13.91 0.43 5.73
N LEU A 25 12.90 0.13 6.54
CA LEU A 25 11.95 -0.94 6.27
C LEU A 25 11.27 -0.57 4.95
N SER A 26 11.73 -1.18 3.85
CA SER A 26 10.97 -1.15 2.61
C SER A 26 9.67 -1.90 2.89
N VAL A 27 8.57 -1.17 3.00
CA VAL A 27 7.25 -1.79 3.16
C VAL A 27 6.94 -2.53 1.87
N ASP A 28 6.89 -3.86 1.93
CA ASP A 28 6.56 -4.71 0.81
C ASP A 28 5.03 -4.85 0.68
N TYR A 29 4.46 -4.23 -0.35
CA TYR A 29 3.03 -4.30 -0.64
C TYR A 29 2.63 -5.53 -1.47
N THR A 30 3.50 -6.54 -1.62
CA THR A 30 3.24 -7.75 -2.41
C THR A 30 1.96 -8.46 -1.99
N ALA A 31 1.65 -8.54 -0.69
CA ALA A 31 0.39 -9.12 -0.22
C ALA A 31 -0.84 -8.38 -0.79
N GLY A 32 -0.85 -7.05 -0.70
CA GLY A 32 -1.92 -6.22 -1.26
C GLY A 32 -2.04 -6.34 -2.77
N LYS A 33 -0.89 -6.41 -3.47
CA LYS A 33 -0.84 -6.67 -4.92
C LYS A 33 -1.48 -8.01 -5.27
N MET A 34 -1.14 -9.09 -4.57
CA MET A 34 -1.74 -10.41 -4.80
C MET A 34 -3.25 -10.40 -4.54
N ILE A 35 -3.72 -9.74 -3.48
CA ILE A 35 -5.14 -9.58 -3.19
C ILE A 35 -5.84 -8.84 -4.33
N PHE A 36 -5.26 -7.75 -4.82
CA PHE A 36 -5.80 -6.99 -5.95
C PHE A 36 -5.92 -7.86 -7.20
N LYS A 37 -4.85 -8.60 -7.53
CA LYS A 37 -4.85 -9.50 -8.70
C LYS A 37 -5.93 -10.57 -8.60
N ALA A 38 -6.07 -11.20 -7.43
CA ALA A 38 -7.03 -12.29 -7.23
C ALA A 38 -8.50 -11.82 -7.18
N ASN A 39 -8.78 -10.63 -6.61
CA ASN A 39 -10.14 -10.22 -6.27
C ASN A 39 -10.65 -9.02 -7.07
N CYS A 40 -9.76 -8.14 -7.54
CA CYS A 40 -10.13 -6.85 -8.10
C CYS A 40 -9.92 -6.81 -9.62
N GLN A 41 -8.86 -7.44 -10.13
CA GLN A 41 -8.42 -7.32 -11.52
C GLN A 41 -9.41 -7.89 -12.56
N VAL A 42 -10.33 -8.76 -12.13
CA VAL A 42 -11.45 -9.22 -12.97
C VAL A 42 -12.30 -8.05 -13.50
N CYS A 43 -12.45 -7.00 -12.69
CA CYS A 43 -13.20 -5.80 -13.03
C CYS A 43 -12.32 -4.56 -13.13
N HIS A 44 -11.42 -4.31 -12.18
CA HIS A 44 -10.53 -3.15 -12.11
C HIS A 44 -9.15 -3.48 -12.71
N ILE A 45 -9.01 -3.33 -14.01
CA ILE A 45 -7.70 -3.52 -14.67
C ILE A 45 -6.72 -2.42 -14.26
N ILE A 46 -5.43 -2.77 -14.22
CA ILE A 46 -4.33 -1.81 -14.10
C ILE A 46 -3.66 -1.74 -15.47
N LYS A 47 -3.86 -0.64 -16.20
CA LYS A 47 -3.39 -0.52 -17.60
C LYS A 47 -1.88 -0.70 -17.78
N SER A 48 -1.07 -0.53 -16.73
CA SER A 48 0.38 -0.72 -16.82
C SER A 48 0.82 -2.16 -17.06
N ASP A 49 -0.05 -3.15 -16.82
CA ASP A 49 0.35 -4.57 -16.82
C ASP A 49 0.17 -5.23 -18.20
N GLY A 50 -0.05 -4.47 -19.28
CA GLY A 50 -0.25 -5.01 -20.63
C GLY A 50 -1.54 -5.82 -20.79
N ASP A 51 -2.44 -5.71 -19.81
CA ASP A 51 -3.70 -6.44 -19.76
C ASP A 51 -4.69 -5.93 -20.81
N TYR A 52 -5.37 -6.86 -21.47
CA TYR A 52 -6.51 -6.56 -22.31
C TYR A 52 -7.70 -6.12 -21.45
N GLU A 53 -8.48 -5.14 -21.93
CA GLU A 53 -9.69 -4.74 -21.21
C GLU A 53 -10.70 -5.90 -21.17
N SER A 54 -11.01 -6.38 -19.97
CA SER A 54 -12.03 -7.42 -19.78
C SER A 54 -13.40 -6.93 -20.29
N ALA A 55 -14.27 -7.86 -20.69
CA ALA A 55 -15.63 -7.52 -21.11
C ALA A 55 -16.38 -6.74 -20.00
N TYR A 56 -16.15 -7.11 -18.74
CA TYR A 56 -16.67 -6.41 -17.57
C TYR A 56 -16.14 -4.98 -17.44
N TYR A 57 -14.83 -4.77 -17.63
CA TYR A 57 -14.26 -3.42 -17.61
C TYR A 57 -14.88 -2.54 -18.69
N LYS A 58 -15.02 -3.06 -19.93
CA LYS A 58 -15.64 -2.32 -21.03
C LYS A 58 -17.10 -1.96 -20.77
N GLN A 59 -17.87 -2.90 -20.19
CA GLN A 59 -19.29 -2.72 -19.94
C GLN A 59 -19.55 -1.75 -18.78
N PHE A 60 -18.85 -1.91 -17.66
CA PHE A 60 -19.17 -1.18 -16.42
C PHE A 60 -18.24 0.00 -16.14
N ARG A 61 -17.13 0.10 -16.88
CA ARG A 61 -16.11 1.15 -16.78
C ARG A 61 -15.78 1.50 -15.33
N PRO A 62 -15.39 0.51 -14.51
CA PRO A 62 -15.02 0.78 -13.14
C PRO A 62 -13.85 1.75 -13.11
N LYS A 63 -13.71 2.45 -11.99
CA LYS A 63 -12.70 3.48 -11.79
C LYS A 63 -11.29 2.92 -12.08
N ASP A 64 -10.56 3.61 -12.95
CA ASP A 64 -9.20 3.26 -13.39
C ASP A 64 -8.17 3.87 -12.45
N PHE A 65 -7.70 3.09 -11.47
CA PHE A 65 -6.76 3.56 -10.45
C PHE A 65 -5.33 3.78 -10.97
N SER A 66 -5.04 3.51 -12.26
CA SER A 66 -3.79 3.94 -12.90
C SER A 66 -3.78 5.43 -13.28
N ASN A 67 -4.94 6.09 -13.27
CA ASN A 67 -5.07 7.53 -13.54
C ASN A 67 -5.18 8.32 -12.22
N SER A 68 -4.34 9.35 -12.04
CA SER A 68 -4.35 10.21 -10.84
C SER A 68 -5.71 10.87 -10.58
N ASP A 69 -6.45 11.23 -11.63
CA ASP A 69 -7.79 11.81 -11.50
C ASP A 69 -8.80 10.86 -10.86
N ALA A 70 -8.60 9.56 -11.02
CA ALA A 70 -9.46 8.55 -10.41
C ALA A 70 -9.40 8.62 -8.88
N TRP A 71 -8.30 9.10 -8.31
CA TRP A 71 -8.11 9.21 -6.86
C TRP A 71 -8.81 10.40 -6.23
N LYS A 72 -9.37 11.33 -7.02
CA LYS A 72 -10.16 12.45 -6.50
C LYS A 72 -11.33 11.93 -5.66
N GLY A 73 -11.36 12.31 -4.38
CA GLY A 73 -12.38 11.89 -3.41
C GLY A 73 -12.25 10.44 -2.92
N VAL A 74 -11.16 9.74 -3.23
CA VAL A 74 -10.90 8.38 -2.76
C VAL A 74 -10.00 8.44 -1.52
N SER A 75 -10.60 8.22 -0.35
CA SER A 75 -9.89 8.06 0.92
C SER A 75 -9.83 6.59 1.34
N GLU A 76 -8.91 6.24 2.23
CA GLU A 76 -8.86 4.91 2.87
C GLU A 76 -10.23 4.52 3.46
N LYS A 77 -10.87 5.43 4.20
CA LYS A 77 -12.21 5.22 4.77
C LYS A 77 -13.24 4.91 3.68
N LYS A 78 -13.15 5.59 2.52
CA LYS A 78 -14.04 5.33 1.39
C LYS A 78 -13.76 3.96 0.78
N ILE A 79 -12.50 3.57 0.58
CA ILE A 79 -12.13 2.25 0.06
C ILE A 79 -12.65 1.16 1.00
N LYS A 80 -12.35 1.24 2.31
CA LYS A 80 -12.84 0.27 3.31
C LYS A 80 -14.36 0.15 3.32
N SER A 81 -15.08 1.27 3.21
CA SER A 81 -16.54 1.26 3.13
C SER A 81 -17.06 0.59 1.85
N VAL A 82 -16.42 0.80 0.70
CA VAL A 82 -16.84 0.20 -0.58
C VAL A 82 -16.54 -1.29 -0.59
N LEU A 83 -15.40 -1.73 -0.07
CA LEU A 83 -15.08 -3.16 0.07
C LEU A 83 -16.14 -3.87 0.93
N LYS A 84 -16.55 -3.26 2.05
CA LYS A 84 -17.52 -3.87 2.97
C LYS A 84 -18.97 -3.85 2.47
N LYS A 85 -19.39 -2.78 1.77
CA LYS A 85 -20.79 -2.55 1.41
C LYS A 85 -21.09 -2.71 -0.08
N GLY A 86 -20.07 -2.76 -0.91
CA GLY A 86 -20.21 -2.56 -2.36
C GLY A 86 -20.49 -1.10 -2.73
N GLN A 87 -20.50 -0.83 -4.03
CA GLN A 87 -20.95 0.44 -4.62
C GLN A 87 -21.34 0.24 -6.09
N GLY A 88 -22.57 0.64 -6.45
CA GLY A 88 -23.08 0.42 -7.80
C GLY A 88 -23.14 -1.07 -8.12
N VAL A 89 -22.46 -1.49 -9.19
CA VAL A 89 -22.36 -2.91 -9.58
C VAL A 89 -21.27 -3.68 -8.82
N MET A 90 -20.39 -2.98 -8.09
CA MET A 90 -19.37 -3.62 -7.27
C MET A 90 -20.03 -4.23 -6.04
N ARG A 91 -20.02 -5.56 -5.96
CA ARG A 91 -20.49 -6.31 -4.79
C ARG A 91 -19.51 -6.14 -3.62
N PRO A 92 -19.97 -6.36 -2.37
CA PRO A 92 -19.07 -6.51 -1.23
C PRO A 92 -18.00 -7.58 -1.49
N VAL A 93 -16.79 -7.34 -1.03
CA VAL A 93 -15.66 -8.27 -1.13
C VAL A 93 -15.32 -8.76 0.29
N PRO A 94 -15.49 -10.06 0.59
CA PRO A 94 -15.24 -10.59 1.93
C PRO A 94 -13.73 -10.76 2.16
N LEU A 95 -13.09 -9.71 2.65
CA LEU A 95 -11.69 -9.72 3.09
C LEU A 95 -11.62 -9.62 4.61
N THR A 96 -10.57 -10.18 5.22
CA THR A 96 -10.26 -9.89 6.63
C THR A 96 -9.83 -8.44 6.80
N ASP A 97 -9.74 -7.96 8.04
CA ASP A 97 -9.25 -6.60 8.31
C ASP A 97 -7.77 -6.45 7.89
N GLU A 98 -6.95 -7.50 8.05
CA GLU A 98 -5.55 -7.54 7.63
C GLU A 98 -5.42 -7.50 6.10
N GLU A 99 -6.20 -8.32 5.40
CA GLU A 99 -6.24 -8.32 3.93
C GLU A 99 -6.74 -6.99 3.37
N THR A 100 -7.78 -6.42 4.00
CA THR A 100 -8.29 -5.09 3.66
C THR A 100 -7.20 -4.04 3.82
N LYS A 101 -6.45 -4.07 4.92
CA LYS A 101 -5.35 -3.14 5.15
C LYS A 101 -4.25 -3.31 4.10
N ALA A 102 -3.80 -4.54 3.86
CA ALA A 102 -2.75 -4.82 2.87
C ALA A 102 -3.13 -4.34 1.47
N LEU A 103 -4.39 -4.58 1.06
CA LEU A 103 -4.92 -4.09 -0.22
C LEU A 103 -4.93 -2.57 -0.30
N ILE A 104 -5.42 -1.89 0.75
CA ILE A 104 -5.47 -0.42 0.80
C ILE A 104 -4.06 0.17 0.75
N ASP A 105 -3.13 -0.41 1.49
CA ASP A 105 -1.72 0.01 1.51
C ASP A 105 -1.12 -0.09 0.10
N TYR A 106 -1.32 -1.21 -0.60
CA TYR A 106 -0.91 -1.35 -2.00
C TYR A 106 -1.57 -0.30 -2.91
N MET A 107 -2.88 -0.14 -2.81
CA MET A 107 -3.64 0.81 -3.61
C MET A 107 -3.14 2.25 -3.43
N ILE A 108 -2.90 2.68 -2.18
CA ILE A 108 -2.50 4.05 -1.88
C ILE A 108 -1.03 4.31 -2.16
N ASN A 109 -0.14 3.34 -1.95
CA ASN A 109 1.30 3.57 -2.05
C ASN A 109 1.89 3.20 -3.43
N ASP A 110 1.28 2.25 -4.15
CA ASP A 110 1.82 1.78 -5.45
C ASP A 110 0.99 2.24 -6.66
N LEU A 111 -0.34 2.34 -6.51
CA LEU A 111 -1.23 2.70 -7.64
C LEU A 111 -1.51 4.20 -7.71
N LYS A 112 -1.57 4.90 -6.57
CA LYS A 112 -1.78 6.35 -6.53
C LYS A 112 -0.47 7.09 -6.87
N LYS A 113 -0.27 7.37 -8.15
CA LYS A 113 0.84 8.18 -8.68
C LYS A 113 0.40 9.60 -9.00
#